data_AF-A0A4Y3WHB7-F1
#
_entry.id   AF-A0A4Y3WHB7-F1
#
_cell.length_a   1.000
_cell.length_b   1.000
_cell.length_c   1.000
_cell.angle_alpha   90.00
_cell.angle_beta   90.00
_cell.angle_gamma   90.00
#
_symmetry.space_group_name_H-M   'P 1'
#
loop_
_entity.id
_entity.type
_entity.pdbx_description
1 polymer ?
#
loop_
_entity_poly.entity_id
_entity_poly.type
_entity_poly.pdbx_seq_one_letter_code
_entity_poly.pdbx_strand_id
1 'polypeptide(L)' 'MHHAKEAHKFAKPPSHAFAVPRDGEMADLIQQAFPEAYFDEKHLEWRIDWDEQQFPTQGQRLDEFSTRNNLEIFHRY' A
#
# COMPACT_ATOMS: atom_id res chain seq x y z
N MET A 1 35.55 10.25 -2.32
CA MET A 1 34.73 9.30 -1.54
C MET A 1 33.33 9.32 -2.15
N HIS A 2 33.00 8.33 -2.97
CA HIS A 2 31.70 8.27 -3.66
C HIS A 2 30.64 7.75 -2.69
N HIS A 3 29.53 8.48 -2.60
CA HIS A 3 28.38 8.12 -1.78
C HIS A 3 27.84 6.76 -2.21
N ALA A 4 27.76 5.85 -1.25
CA ALA A 4 26.99 4.63 -1.35
C ALA A 4 25.51 4.96 -1.56
N LYS A 5 24.87 4.24 -2.49
CA LYS A 5 23.55 3.62 -2.37
C LYS A 5 23.17 3.14 -3.76
N GLU A 6 23.59 1.92 -4.08
CA GLU A 6 22.90 1.14 -5.10
C GLU A 6 21.44 1.05 -4.67
N ALA A 7 20.57 1.83 -5.32
CA ALA A 7 19.15 1.62 -5.20
C ALA A 7 18.92 0.19 -5.69
N HIS A 8 18.65 -0.74 -4.76
CA HIS A 8 18.10 -2.03 -5.10
C HIS A 8 16.87 -1.73 -5.98
N LYS A 9 17.03 -1.91 -7.29
CA LYS A 9 15.91 -1.94 -8.22
C LYS A 9 15.17 -3.22 -7.90
N PHE A 10 14.33 -3.17 -6.86
CA PHE A 10 13.35 -4.21 -6.64
C PHE A 10 12.56 -4.37 -7.94
N ALA A 11 12.43 -5.60 -8.43
CA ALA A 11 11.80 -5.88 -9.71
C ALA A 11 10.32 -5.42 -9.75
N LYS A 12 9.74 -5.18 -8.57
CA LYS A 12 8.50 -4.44 -8.35
C LYS A 12 8.72 -3.45 -7.20
N PRO A 13 8.10 -2.26 -7.25
CA PRO A 13 8.06 -1.37 -6.09
C PRO A 13 7.42 -2.09 -4.91
N PRO A 14 7.83 -1.79 -3.66
CA PRO A 14 7.19 -2.35 -2.48
C PRO A 14 5.68 -2.02 -2.51
N SER A 15 4.86 -2.91 -1.97
CA SER A 15 3.41 -2.72 -1.87
C SER A 15 2.98 -2.77 -0.41
N HIS A 16 2.01 -1.94 -0.06
CA HIS A 16 1.35 -1.96 1.24
C HIS A 16 0.12 -2.85 1.12
N ALA A 17 -0.06 -3.75 2.07
CA ALA A 17 -1.16 -4.69 2.09
C ALA A 17 -2.02 -4.54 3.35
N PHE A 18 -3.33 -4.68 3.18
CA PHE A 18 -4.31 -4.75 4.25
C PHE A 18 -5.00 -6.12 4.19
N ALA A 19 -4.94 -6.87 5.29
CA ALA A 19 -5.61 -8.17 5.45
C ALA A 19 -7.12 -7.99 5.71
N VAL A 20 -7.81 -7.38 4.75
CA VAL A 20 -9.23 -7.05 4.79
C VAL A 20 -9.95 -7.89 3.72
N PRO A 21 -11.19 -8.35 3.97
CA PRO A 21 -11.97 -9.06 2.96
C PRO A 21 -12.12 -8.28 1.64
N ARG A 22 -12.38 -9.00 0.55
CA ARG A 22 -12.60 -8.40 -0.78
C ARG A 22 -13.75 -7.40 -0.77
N ASP A 23 -14.81 -7.69 -0.04
CA ASP A 23 -16.03 -6.90 -0.03
C ASP A 23 -16.40 -6.49 1.40
N GLY A 24 -17.21 -5.44 1.52
CA GLY A 24 -17.69 -4.91 2.79
C GLY A 24 -17.21 -3.49 3.05
N GLU A 25 -17.68 -2.89 4.14
CA GLU A 25 -17.47 -1.47 4.46
C GLU A 25 -15.99 -1.07 4.41
N MET A 26 -15.09 -1.90 4.93
CA MET A 26 -13.66 -1.58 4.93
C MET A 26 -13.04 -1.65 3.53
N ALA A 27 -13.49 -2.57 2.67
CA ALA A 27 -13.06 -2.63 1.28
C ALA A 27 -13.53 -1.39 0.49
N ASP A 28 -14.76 -0.95 0.75
CA ASP A 28 -15.31 0.29 0.16
C ASP A 28 -14.52 1.52 0.62
N LEU A 29 -14.14 1.58 1.90
CA LEU A 29 -13.31 2.66 2.44
C LEU A 29 -11.90 2.65 1.83
N ILE A 30 -11.29 1.48 1.65
CA ILE A 30 -9.98 1.35 0.99
C ILE A 30 -10.06 1.89 -0.44
N GLN A 31 -11.04 1.45 -1.23
CA GLN A 31 -11.19 1.91 -2.62
C GLN A 31 -11.49 3.41 -2.73
N GLN A 32 -12.27 3.96 -1.80
CA GLN A 32 -12.53 5.41 -1.75
C GLN A 32 -11.28 6.21 -1.37
N ALA A 33 -10.51 5.71 -0.39
CA ALA A 33 -9.32 6.37 0.09
C ALA A 33 -8.13 6.22 -0.87
N PHE A 34 -8.05 5.11 -1.60
CA PHE A 34 -6.95 4.75 -2.51
C PHE A 34 -7.54 4.13 -3.79
N PRO A 35 -7.90 4.96 -4.78
CA PRO A 35 -8.41 4.48 -6.06
C PRO A 35 -7.44 3.55 -6.82
N GLU A 36 -6.15 3.62 -6.50
CA GLU A 36 -5.10 2.74 -7.02
C GLU A 36 -5.04 1.36 -6.34
N ALA A 37 -5.80 1.15 -5.26
CA ALA A 37 -5.80 -0.12 -4.54
C ALA A 37 -6.44 -1.23 -5.39
N TYR A 38 -5.87 -2.43 -5.30
CA TYR A 38 -6.40 -3.63 -5.96
C TYR A 38 -6.44 -4.80 -4.98
N PHE A 39 -7.38 -5.72 -5.19
CA PHE A 39 -7.46 -6.94 -4.40
C PHE A 39 -6.55 -8.02 -4.98
N ASP A 40 -5.60 -8.52 -4.19
CA ASP A 40 -4.77 -9.66 -4.54
C ASP A 40 -5.49 -10.96 -4.17
N GLU A 41 -6.09 -11.61 -5.17
CA GLU A 41 -6.79 -12.88 -4.99
C GLU A 41 -5.90 -14.03 -4.51
N LYS A 42 -4.58 -13.96 -4.72
CA LYS A 42 -3.65 -15.01 -4.30
C LYS A 42 -3.46 -15.01 -2.79
N HIS A 43 -3.41 -13.83 -2.18
CA HIS A 43 -3.16 -13.66 -0.75
C HIS A 43 -4.41 -13.21 0.03
N LEU A 44 -5.52 -12.97 -0.69
CA LEU A 44 -6.79 -12.49 -0.15
C LEU A 44 -6.63 -11.20 0.67
N GLU A 45 -5.87 -10.25 0.12
CA GLU A 45 -5.54 -8.98 0.77
C GLU A 45 -5.68 -7.82 -0.23
N TRP A 46 -5.98 -6.63 0.29
CA TRP A 46 -5.94 -5.41 -0.50
C TRP A 46 -4.52 -4.90 -0.60
N ARG A 47 -4.07 -4.51 -1.80
CA ARG A 47 -2.72 -4.02 -2.08
C ARG A 47 -2.74 -2.63 -2.68
N ILE A 48 -1.74 -1.84 -2.31
CA ILE A 48 -1.45 -0.52 -2.84
C ILE A 48 0.03 -0.51 -3.19
N ASP A 49 0.34 -0.47 -4.48
CA ASP A 49 1.72 -0.41 -4.95
C ASP A 49 2.28 1.00 -4.72
N TRP A 50 3.55 1.05 -4.30
CA TRP A 50 4.22 2.32 -4.08
C TRP A 50 4.50 3.04 -5.40
N ASP A 51 3.92 4.22 -5.56
CA ASP A 51 4.22 5.14 -6.66
C ASP A 51 4.39 6.56 -6.13
N GLU A 52 5.62 6.92 -5.80
CA GLU A 52 5.97 8.26 -5.31
C GLU A 52 5.85 9.36 -6.38
N GLN A 53 5.93 9.00 -7.67
CA GLN A 53 5.80 9.98 -8.74
C GLN A 53 4.35 10.41 -8.92
N GLN A 54 3.44 9.44 -8.85
CA GLN A 54 2.01 9.70 -8.98
C GLN A 54 1.38 10.14 -7.65
N PHE A 55 1.86 9.61 -6.53
CA PHE A 55 1.29 9.81 -5.19
C PHE A 55 2.38 10.14 -4.16
N PRO A 56 2.95 11.36 -4.17
CA PRO A 56 4.07 11.72 -3.29
C PRO A 56 3.71 11.70 -1.78
N THR A 57 2.42 11.75 -1.43
CA THR A 57 1.93 11.70 -0.05
C THR A 57 1.27 10.36 0.30
N GLN A 58 1.47 9.30 -0.51
CA GLN A 58 0.81 8.01 -0.31
C GLN A 58 1.13 7.40 1.06
N GLY A 59 2.39 7.46 1.50
CA GLY A 59 2.81 6.95 2.81
C GLY A 59 2.08 7.62 3.96
N GLN A 60 2.00 8.96 3.95
CA GLN A 60 1.25 9.70 4.97
C GLN A 60 -0.24 9.32 4.98
N ARG A 61 -0.86 9.19 3.79
CA ARG A 61 -2.27 8.79 3.67
C ARG A 61 -2.50 7.38 4.21
N LEU A 62 -1.58 6.45 3.95
CA LEU A 62 -1.63 5.08 4.47
C LEU A 62 -1.55 5.06 6.00
N ASP A 63 -0.60 5.79 6.58
CA ASP A 63 -0.43 5.90 8.04
C ASP A 63 -1.67 6.52 8.71
N GLU A 64 -2.21 7.60 8.14
CA GLU A 64 -3.44 8.23 8.63
C GLU A 64 -4.65 7.31 8.51
N PHE A 65 -4.81 6.63 7.37
CA PHE A 65 -5.93 5.71 7.12
C PHE A 65 -5.88 4.50 8.06
N SER A 66 -4.71 3.89 8.23
CA SER A 66 -4.52 2.74 9.10
C SER A 66 -4.76 3.09 10.57
N THR A 67 -4.23 4.22 11.04
CA THR A 67 -4.47 4.72 12.40
C THR A 67 -5.95 5.01 12.64
N ARG A 68 -6.62 5.69 11.70
CA ARG A 68 -8.03 6.07 11.83
C ARG A 68 -8.96 4.87 11.87
N ASN A 69 -8.66 3.82 11.10
CA ASN A 69 -9.49 2.63 10.98
C ASN A 69 -8.98 1.45 11.82
N ASN A 70 -7.95 1.66 12.63
CA ASN A 70 -7.29 0.65 13.46
C ASN A 70 -6.90 -0.61 12.65
N LEU A 71 -6.26 -0.39 11.49
CA LEU A 71 -5.78 -1.44 10.60
C LEU A 71 -4.27 -1.62 10.71
N GLU A 72 -3.81 -2.85 10.52
CA GLU A 72 -2.39 -3.16 10.39
C GLU A 72 -1.97 -3.09 8.91
N ILE A 73 -0.84 -2.43 8.65
CA ILE A 73 -0.23 -2.35 7.31
C ILE A 73 0.88 -3.40 7.21
N PHE A 74 0.81 -4.24 6.19
CA PHE A 74 1.87 -5.18 5.85
C PHE A 74 2.69 -4.66 4.66
N HIS A 75 4.01 -4.62 4.80
CA HIS A 75 4.90 -4.29 3.68
C HIS A 75 5.26 -5.56 2.90
N ARG A 76 4.93 -5.61 1.62
CA ARG A 76 5.21 -6.72 0.69
C ARG A 76 6.22 -6.30 -0.37
N TYR A 77 7.07 -7.23 -0.80
CA TYR A 77 8.12 -7.05 -1.82
C TYR A 77 7.92 -8.01 -2.99
#